data_AF-A0A2D4WWL2-F1
#
_entry.id   AF-A0A2D4WWL2-F1
#
_cell.length_a   1.000
_cell.length_b   1.000
_cell.length_c   1.000
_cell.angle_alpha   90.00
_cell.angle_beta   90.00
_cell.angle_gamma   90.00
#
_symmetry.space_group_name_H-M   'P 1'
#
loop_
_entity.id
_entity.type
_entity.pdbx_description
1 polymer ?
#
loop_
_entity_poly.entity_id
_entity_poly.type
_entity_poly.pdbx_seq_one_letter_code
_entity_poly.pdbx_strand_id
1 'polypeptide(L)'
;PKIFEYTKRYFELFLAQAENHEKNEIYLPFVAQEMMENGSISVEVINAASDWFGVTYYKDKDIAVETLKHLAETGKYPSPLWQ
;
A
#
# COMPACT_ATOMS: atom_id res chain seq x y z
N PRO A 1 17.21 -5.00 6.34
CA PRO A 1 16.62 -5.35 5.03
C PRO A 1 17.16 -4.41 3.94
N LYS A 2 17.50 -4.91 2.74
CA LYS A 2 18.09 -4.10 1.65
C LYS A 2 17.29 -2.84 1.31
N ILE A 3 15.95 -2.91 1.45
CA ILE A 3 15.05 -1.78 1.24
C ILE A 3 15.38 -0.59 2.15
N PHE A 4 15.71 -0.79 3.43
CA PHE A 4 16.00 0.33 4.34
C PHE A 4 17.32 1.02 4.03
N GLU A 5 18.34 0.27 3.60
CA GLU A 5 19.62 0.85 3.19
C GLU A 5 19.43 1.73 1.93
N TYR A 6 18.66 1.23 0.96
CA TYR A 6 18.36 1.96 -0.26
C TYR A 6 17.50 3.21 0.00
N THR A 7 16.38 3.04 0.71
CA THR A 7 15.46 4.15 1.02
C THR A 7 16.12 5.21 1.89
N LYS A 8 17.05 4.84 2.78
CA LYS A 8 17.79 5.83 3.58
C LYS A 8 18.61 6.78 2.69
N ARG A 9 19.40 6.23 1.76
CA ARG A 9 20.15 7.05 0.79
C ARG A 9 19.22 7.89 -0.08
N TYR A 10 18.12 7.30 -0.54
CA TYR A 10 17.12 8.01 -1.35
C TYR A 10 16.50 9.18 -0.56
N PHE A 11 16.18 8.96 0.72
CA PHE A 11 15.63 9.96 1.62
C PHE A 11 16.62 11.10 1.90
N GLU A 12 17.91 10.80 2.10
CA GLU A 12 18.96 11.81 2.27
C GLU A 12 19.09 12.70 1.02
N LEU A 13 19.04 12.11 -0.18
CA LEU A 13 19.06 12.85 -1.45
C LEU A 13 17.79 13.69 -1.66
N PHE A 14 16.63 13.14 -1.32
CA PHE A 14 15.36 13.83 -1.36
C PHE A 14 15.37 15.10 -0.50
N LEU A 15 15.86 15.01 0.75
CA LEU A 15 15.93 16.15 1.67
C LEU A 15 16.98 17.21 1.27
N ALA A 16 18.01 16.81 0.52
CA ALA A 16 19.05 17.73 0.05
C ALA A 16 18.54 18.66 -1.07
N GLN A 17 17.45 18.30 -1.74
CA GLN A 17 16.80 19.12 -2.78
C GLN A 17 15.66 19.94 -2.17
N ALA A 18 15.97 21.17 -1.76
CA ALA A 18 15.00 22.05 -1.08
C ALA A 18 13.82 22.51 -1.97
N GLU A 19 13.93 22.38 -3.30
CA GLU A 19 12.80 22.60 -4.20
C GLU A 19 11.75 21.50 -4.00
N ASN A 20 10.48 21.90 -3.85
CA ASN A 20 9.30 21.04 -3.85
C ASN A 20 9.00 20.19 -2.60
N HIS A 21 9.60 20.46 -1.42
CA HIS A 21 9.23 19.76 -0.17
C HIS A 21 7.73 19.82 0.19
N GLU A 22 6.98 20.83 -0.26
CA GLU A 22 5.55 20.99 0.06
C GLU A 22 4.64 19.94 -0.60
N LYS A 23 5.07 19.32 -1.70
CA LYS A 23 4.26 18.39 -2.50
C LYS A 23 4.99 17.11 -2.89
N ASN A 24 6.30 17.04 -2.66
CA ASN A 24 7.08 15.88 -3.01
C ASN A 24 6.79 14.72 -2.06
N GLU A 25 6.69 13.52 -2.63
CA GLU A 25 6.49 12.26 -1.91
C GLU A 25 7.52 11.22 -2.38
N ILE A 26 7.90 10.31 -1.47
CA ILE A 26 8.68 9.13 -1.82
C ILE A 26 7.71 7.96 -2.03
N TYR A 27 7.51 7.59 -3.28
CA TYR A 27 6.66 6.46 -3.64
C TYR A 27 7.41 5.13 -3.49
N LEU A 28 6.95 4.27 -2.57
CA LEU A 28 7.49 2.92 -2.39
C LEU A 28 7.54 2.09 -3.69
N PRO A 29 6.54 2.16 -4.60
CA PRO A 29 6.60 1.45 -5.88
C PRO A 29 7.82 1.83 -6.73
N PHE A 30 8.20 3.11 -6.77
CA PHE A 30 9.36 3.57 -7.54
C PHE A 30 10.68 3.12 -6.92
N VAL A 31 10.77 3.16 -5.58
CA VAL A 31 11.95 2.63 -4.88
C VAL A 31 12.12 1.14 -5.19
N ALA A 32 11.06 0.35 -5.09
CA ALA A 32 11.11 -1.07 -5.42
C ALA A 32 11.45 -1.32 -6.89
N GLN A 33 10.86 -0.54 -7.80
CA GLN A 33 11.13 -0.62 -9.24
C GLN A 33 12.61 -0.33 -9.55
N GLU A 34 13.17 0.76 -9.03
CA GLU A 34 14.56 1.14 -9.24
C GLU A 34 15.53 0.09 -8.68
N MET A 35 15.22 -0.47 -7.51
CA MET A 35 16.00 -1.58 -6.93
C MET A 35 15.95 -2.86 -7.79
N MET A 36 14.82 -3.14 -8.45
CA MET A 36 14.68 -4.26 -9.38
C MET A 36 15.44 -4.00 -10.69
N GLU A 37 15.31 -2.81 -11.27
CA GLU A 37 16.03 -2.40 -12.50
C GLU A 37 17.55 -2.42 -12.31
N ASN A 38 18.03 -2.02 -11.13
CA ASN A 38 19.45 -2.08 -10.75
C ASN A 38 19.92 -3.49 -10.34
N GLY A 39 19.07 -4.52 -10.46
CA GLY A 39 19.41 -5.92 -10.14
C GLY A 39 19.70 -6.18 -8.65
N SER A 40 19.30 -5.27 -7.76
CA SER A 40 19.62 -5.35 -6.32
C SER A 40 18.66 -6.26 -5.54
N ILE A 41 17.44 -6.44 -6.05
CA ILE A 41 16.38 -7.29 -5.49
C ILE A 41 15.60 -8.00 -6.62
N SER A 42 14.88 -9.05 -6.25
CA SER A 42 13.76 -9.62 -7.00
C SER A 42 12.51 -9.57 -6.12
N VAL A 43 11.34 -9.27 -6.69
CA VAL A 43 10.06 -9.25 -5.96
C VAL A 43 9.19 -10.39 -6.46
N GLU A 44 8.81 -11.29 -5.56
CA GLU A 44 7.85 -12.36 -5.83
C GLU A 44 6.42 -11.85 -5.65
N VAL A 45 5.54 -12.18 -6.60
CA VAL A 45 4.12 -11.82 -6.55
C VAL A 45 3.31 -12.98 -6.01
N ILE A 46 2.67 -12.78 -4.86
CA ILE A 46 1.80 -13.77 -4.21
C ILE A 46 0.34 -13.43 -4.57
N ASN A 47 -0.35 -14.36 -5.23
CA ASN A 47 -1.77 -14.19 -5.57
C ASN A 47 -2.63 -14.20 -4.30
N ALA A 48 -3.49 -13.18 -4.16
CA ALA A 48 -4.46 -13.13 -3.07
C ALA A 48 -5.65 -14.05 -3.37
N ALA A 49 -6.15 -14.75 -2.34
CA ALA A 49 -7.38 -15.55 -2.42
C ALA A 49 -8.67 -14.73 -2.14
N SER A 50 -8.54 -13.41 -2.07
CA SER A 50 -9.61 -12.49 -1.70
C SER A 50 -9.64 -11.31 -2.64
N ASP A 51 -10.84 -10.84 -2.96
CA ASP A 51 -11.03 -9.62 -3.70
C ASP A 51 -10.82 -8.39 -2.80
N TRP A 52 -10.10 -7.41 -3.33
CA TRP A 52 -9.94 -6.11 -2.67
C TRP A 52 -11.17 -5.24 -2.94
N PHE A 53 -11.63 -4.54 -1.91
CA PHE A 53 -12.61 -3.47 -2.00
C PHE A 53 -12.17 -2.30 -1.12
N GLY A 54 -12.56 -1.09 -1.48
CA GLY A 54 -12.20 0.13 -0.79
C GLY A 54 -13.06 1.31 -1.24
N VAL A 55 -12.85 2.47 -0.62
CA VAL A 55 -13.58 3.69 -0.94
C VAL A 55 -12.62 4.70 -1.55
N THR A 56 -12.68 4.87 -2.87
CA THR A 56 -11.92 5.90 -3.59
C THR A 56 -12.80 7.12 -3.86
N TYR A 57 -14.06 6.89 -4.21
CA TYR A 57 -15.09 7.91 -4.36
C TYR A 57 -16.24 7.70 -3.39
N TYR A 58 -17.02 8.76 -3.15
CA TYR A 58 -18.16 8.72 -2.22
C TYR A 58 -19.13 7.55 -2.48
N LYS A 59 -19.39 7.21 -3.75
CA LYS A 59 -20.31 6.14 -4.14
C LYS A 59 -19.80 4.73 -3.82
N ASP A 60 -18.48 4.54 -3.71
CA ASP A 60 -17.89 3.23 -3.41
C ASP A 60 -18.21 2.78 -1.97
N LYS A 61 -18.61 3.73 -1.12
CA LYS A 61 -19.01 3.46 0.27
C LYS A 61 -20.14 2.43 0.35
N ASP A 62 -21.15 2.53 -0.51
CA ASP A 62 -22.31 1.64 -0.46
C ASP A 62 -21.89 0.18 -0.72
N ILE A 63 -21.00 -0.03 -1.70
CA ILE A 63 -20.42 -1.33 -2.03
C ILE A 63 -19.58 -1.87 -0.86
N ALA A 64 -18.75 -1.01 -0.24
CA ALA A 64 -17.90 -1.42 0.88
C ALA A 64 -18.73 -1.84 2.11
N VAL A 65 -19.80 -1.11 2.43
CA VAL A 65 -20.71 -1.44 3.54
C VAL A 65 -21.46 -2.73 3.28
N GLU A 66 -21.99 -2.91 2.06
CA GLU A 66 -22.68 -4.14 1.68
C GLU A 66 -21.76 -5.36 1.73
N THR A 67 -20.53 -5.22 1.24
CA THR A 67 -19.52 -6.29 1.29
C THR A 67 -19.21 -6.69 2.72
N LEU A 68 -18.96 -5.72 3.62
CA LEU A 68 -18.70 -6.00 5.04
C LEU A 68 -19.89 -6.68 5.73
N LYS A 69 -21.11 -6.21 5.46
CA LYS A 69 -22.34 -6.80 6.00
C LYS A 69 -22.47 -8.26 5.58
N HIS A 70 -22.31 -8.56 4.29
CA HIS A 70 -22.37 -9.92 3.77
C HIS A 70 -21.29 -10.83 4.40
N LEU A 71 -20.07 -10.33 4.57
CA LEU A 71 -18.99 -11.11 5.21
C LEU A 71 -19.27 -11.42 6.68
N ALA A 72 -19.98 -10.54 7.40
CA ALA A 72 -20.43 -10.80 8.77
C ALA A 72 -21.62 -11.79 8.80
N GLU A 73 -22.62 -11.60 7.94
CA GLU A 73 -23.82 -12.46 7.87
C GLU A 73 -23.49 -13.90 7.45
N THR A 74 -22.48 -14.08 6.59
CA THR A 74 -21.96 -15.39 6.20
C THR A 74 -21.03 -16.02 7.25
N GLY A 75 -20.84 -15.36 8.40
CA GLY A 75 -20.03 -15.86 9.52
C GLY A 75 -18.52 -15.83 9.28
N LYS A 76 -18.05 -15.18 8.20
CA LYS A 76 -16.61 -15.05 7.93
C LYS A 76 -15.91 -14.14 8.95
N TYR A 77 -16.65 -13.17 9.50
CA TYR A 77 -16.19 -12.33 10.61
C TYR A 77 -17.26 -12.22 11.71
N PRO A 78 -16.88 -12.16 12.99
CA PRO A 78 -17.81 -11.93 14.09
C PRO A 78 -18.35 -10.50 14.09
N SER A 79 -19.52 -10.31 14.71
CA SER A 79 -20.13 -9.00 14.95
C SER A 79 -20.52 -8.86 16.44
N PRO A 80 -19.96 -7.90 17.19
CA PRO A 80 -18.91 -6.96 16.78
C PRO A 80 -17.54 -7.65 16.65
N LEU A 81 -16.63 -7.05 15.86
CA LEU A 81 -15.25 -7.53 15.67
C LEU A 81 -14.40 -7.39 16.95
N TRP A 82 -14.68 -6.37 17.77
CA TRP A 82 -13.97 -6.04 19.00
C TRP A 82 -14.99 -5.74 20.11
N GLN A 83 -14.67 -6.05 21.37
CA GLN A 83 -15.47 -5.72 22.56
C GLN A 83 -14.69 -4.81 23.50
#